data_AF-A0A7S4F0J8-F1
#
_entry.id   AF-A0A7S4F0J8-F1
#
_cell.length_a   1.000
_cell.length_b   1.000
_cell.length_c   1.000
_cell.angle_alpha   90.00
_cell.angle_beta   90.00
_cell.angle_gamma   90.00
#
_symmetry.space_group_name_H-M   'P 1'
#
loop_
_entity.id
_entity.type
_entity.pdbx_description
1 polymer ?
#
loop_
_entity_poly.entity_id
_entity_poly.type
_entity_poly.pdbx_seq_one_letter_code
_entity_poly.pdbx_strand_id
1 'polypeptide(L)'
;MFRCECNTTARRLPDSGAALYEQLADLVRRGRVEWVHFCAAGMDGQMFIPLIRAAHAAGIKMTYCPGVYATPIAQYVIAHVLSCTRMLREHAEQQASKTWAPLMQRDPRGAVVGVVGAGGIGNEVARMATALGMRSIGWRRRAGSFGSFEDIFTGEEGLDALLMESDFVVVAVPNTPQTRKERPLGRTLGNSGCTITFSSNSPAPSTSPAMSSMKEFSTATLIQFV
;
A
#
# COMPACT_ATOMS: atom_id res chain seq x y z
N MET A 1 29.12 10.33 -16.84
CA MET A 1 28.19 9.19 -17.07
C MET A 1 28.31 8.28 -15.86
N PHE A 2 27.41 8.40 -14.87
CA PHE A 2 27.45 7.57 -13.66
C PHE A 2 26.87 6.19 -14.00
N ARG A 3 27.76 5.21 -14.14
CA ARG A 3 27.41 3.81 -14.35
C ARG A 3 26.99 3.25 -12.99
N CYS A 4 25.72 2.88 -12.84
CA CYS A 4 25.28 2.06 -11.72
C CYS A 4 25.85 0.66 -11.94
N GLU A 5 27.07 0.42 -11.48
CA GLU A 5 27.60 -0.93 -11.40
C GLU A 5 26.98 -1.58 -10.16
N CYS A 6 25.88 -2.31 -10.40
CA CYS A 6 25.37 -3.36 -9.51
C CYS A 6 26.36 -4.56 -9.50
N ASN A 7 27.66 -4.28 -9.47
CA ASN A 7 28.70 -5.29 -9.39
C ASN A 7 28.93 -5.55 -7.91
N THR A 8 28.04 -6.36 -7.36
CA THR A 8 28.22 -7.07 -6.11
C THR A 8 29.66 -7.57 -6.04
N THR A 9 30.45 -7.11 -5.06
CA THR A 9 31.52 -7.97 -4.54
C THR A 9 30.85 -9.29 -4.20
N ALA A 10 31.11 -10.32 -5.02
CA ALA A 10 30.55 -11.65 -4.93
C ALA A 10 31.08 -12.41 -3.71
N ARG A 11 30.84 -11.86 -2.51
CA ARG A 11 30.75 -12.65 -1.29
C ARG A 11 29.30 -13.06 -1.17
N ARG A 12 29.05 -14.37 -1.04
CA ARG A 12 27.73 -14.97 -0.76
C ARG A 12 26.96 -14.04 0.19
N LEU A 13 25.97 -13.34 -0.33
CA LEU A 13 25.06 -12.57 0.50
C LEU A 13 24.24 -13.60 1.30
N PRO A 14 24.05 -13.42 2.61
CA PRO A 14 23.34 -14.37 3.45
C PRO A 14 21.87 -14.48 3.02
N ASP A 15 21.27 -15.66 3.25
CA ASP A 15 19.91 -16.02 2.82
C ASP A 15 18.79 -15.17 3.45
N SER A 16 19.11 -14.30 4.43
CA SER A 16 18.14 -13.43 5.08
C SER A 16 18.43 -11.94 4.85
N GLY A 17 17.38 -11.20 4.47
CA GLY A 17 17.46 -9.76 4.19
C GLY A 17 18.03 -8.94 5.36
N ALA A 18 17.78 -9.33 6.61
CA ALA A 18 18.31 -8.62 7.78
C ALA A 18 19.84 -8.75 7.91
N ALA A 19 20.40 -9.93 7.64
CA ALA A 19 21.84 -10.16 7.72
C ALA A 19 22.61 -9.38 6.64
N LEU A 20 21.99 -9.18 5.46
CA LEU A 20 22.53 -8.34 4.39
C LEU A 20 22.75 -6.90 4.87
N TYR A 21 21.74 -6.27 5.49
CA TYR A 21 21.83 -4.87 5.90
C TYR A 21 22.80 -4.63 7.05
N GLU A 22 23.03 -5.61 7.93
CA GLU A 22 24.10 -5.55 8.93
C GLU A 22 25.49 -5.62 8.29
N GLN A 23 25.69 -6.48 7.29
CA GLN A 23 26.97 -6.54 6.56
C GLN A 23 27.26 -5.25 5.80
N LEU A 24 26.24 -4.64 5.19
CA LEU A 24 26.37 -3.33 4.55
C LEU A 24 26.67 -2.23 5.56
N ALA A 25 26.06 -2.28 6.76
CA ALA A 25 26.37 -1.35 7.85
C ALA A 25 27.83 -1.45 8.29
N ASP A 26 28.39 -2.66 8.33
CA ASP A 26 29.82 -2.86 8.63
C ASP A 26 30.75 -2.27 7.57
N LEU A 27 30.39 -2.34 6.28
CA LEU A 27 31.17 -1.71 5.22
C LEU A 27 31.20 -0.19 5.36
N VAL A 28 30.05 0.39 5.72
CA VAL A 28 29.92 1.81 6.05
C VAL A 28 30.80 2.19 7.24
N ARG A 29 30.73 1.43 8.35
CA ARG A 29 31.55 1.69 9.56
C ARG A 29 33.06 1.65 9.27
N ARG A 30 33.48 0.86 8.28
CA ARG A 30 34.89 0.75 7.84
C ARG A 30 35.35 1.88 6.91
N GLY A 31 34.49 2.85 6.59
CA GLY A 31 34.83 4.00 5.75
C GLY A 31 35.08 3.64 4.28
N ARG A 32 34.52 2.50 3.80
CA ARG A 32 34.71 2.03 2.41
C ARG A 32 33.56 2.41 1.47
N VAL A 33 32.64 3.24 1.95
CA VAL A 33 31.39 3.59 1.26
C VAL A 33 31.22 5.09 1.35
N GLU A 34 31.02 5.74 0.20
CA GLU A 34 30.78 7.19 0.12
C GLU A 34 29.29 7.52 -0.12
N TRP A 35 28.52 6.53 -0.58
CA TRP A 35 27.12 6.69 -0.95
C TRP A 35 26.34 5.39 -0.78
N VAL A 36 25.12 5.50 -0.25
CA VAL A 36 24.16 4.38 -0.14
C VAL A 36 22.89 4.73 -0.91
N HIS A 37 22.46 3.82 -1.79
CA HIS A 37 21.20 3.94 -2.53
C HIS A 37 20.29 2.74 -2.25
N PHE A 38 19.03 3.01 -1.91
CA PHE A 38 18.00 2.00 -1.74
C PHE A 38 17.10 1.94 -2.96
N CYS A 39 17.03 0.77 -3.60
CA CYS A 39 16.01 0.45 -4.59
C CYS A 39 14.66 0.14 -3.92
N ALA A 40 14.20 0.99 -2.99
CA ALA A 40 12.96 0.84 -2.25
C ALA A 40 12.21 2.19 -2.18
N ALA A 41 10.87 2.14 -2.11
CA ALA A 41 10.07 3.35 -1.89
C ALA A 41 9.96 3.75 -0.41
N GLY A 42 10.09 2.78 0.51
CA GLY A 42 10.03 2.99 1.96
C GLY A 42 11.33 2.58 2.63
N MET A 43 11.73 3.33 3.67
CA MET A 43 12.90 3.05 4.51
C MET A 43 12.52 2.71 5.95
N ASP A 44 11.25 2.37 6.19
CA ASP A 44 10.65 2.06 7.48
C ASP A 44 10.73 0.58 7.88
N GLY A 45 11.31 -0.26 7.01
CA GLY A 45 11.61 -1.66 7.31
C GLY A 45 12.64 -1.79 8.42
N GLN A 46 12.34 -2.60 9.45
CA GLN A 46 13.24 -2.87 10.59
C GLN A 46 14.63 -3.35 10.12
N MET A 47 14.66 -4.11 9.02
CA MET A 47 15.89 -4.61 8.40
C MET A 47 16.82 -3.49 7.91
N PHE A 48 16.31 -2.31 7.57
CA PHE A 48 17.14 -1.20 7.08
C PHE A 48 17.80 -0.41 8.23
N ILE A 49 17.27 -0.49 9.45
CA ILE A 49 17.69 0.34 10.59
C ILE A 49 19.20 0.29 10.85
N PRO A 50 19.88 -0.88 10.84
CA PRO A 50 21.32 -0.93 11.08
C PRO A 50 22.12 -0.13 10.06
N LEU A 51 21.78 -0.26 8.77
CA LEU A 51 22.44 0.46 7.68
C LEU A 51 22.13 1.96 7.74
N ILE A 52 20.87 2.33 8.00
CA ILE A 52 20.46 3.74 8.16
C ILE A 52 21.26 4.40 9.29
N ARG A 53 21.37 3.74 10.45
CA ARG A 53 22.13 4.26 11.60
C ARG A 53 23.61 4.39 11.30
N ALA A 54 24.21 3.39 10.65
CA ALA A 54 25.63 3.42 10.29
C ALA A 54 25.94 4.55 9.31
N ALA A 55 25.11 4.72 8.26
CA ALA A 55 25.27 5.77 7.27
C ALA A 55 25.09 7.17 7.88
N HIS A 56 24.09 7.34 8.76
CA HIS A 56 23.90 8.59 9.49
C HIS A 56 25.09 8.93 10.39
N ALA A 57 25.61 7.96 11.16
CA ALA A 57 26.77 8.16 12.03
C ALA A 57 28.05 8.49 11.25
N ALA A 58 28.20 7.93 10.05
CA ALA A 58 29.33 8.18 9.16
C ALA A 58 29.19 9.45 8.29
N GLY A 59 28.05 10.15 8.37
CA GLY A 59 27.78 11.34 7.53
C GLY A 59 27.65 11.03 6.04
N ILE A 60 27.33 9.79 5.69
CA ILE A 60 27.25 9.33 4.30
C ILE A 60 25.91 9.73 3.68
N LYS A 61 25.97 10.18 2.42
CA LYS A 61 24.76 10.51 1.64
C LYS A 61 23.93 9.25 1.41
N MET A 62 22.63 9.34 1.69
CA MET A 62 21.66 8.30 1.43
C MET A 62 20.64 8.76 0.40
N THR A 63 20.26 7.88 -0.51
CA THR A 63 19.22 8.13 -1.53
C THR A 63 18.32 6.93 -1.66
N TYR A 64 17.10 7.13 -2.16
CA TYR A 64 16.13 6.08 -2.39
C TYR A 64 15.25 6.44 -3.59
N CYS A 65 14.30 5.58 -3.93
CA CYS A 65 13.43 5.72 -5.10
C CYS A 65 11.99 6.06 -4.69
N PRO A 66 11.69 7.31 -4.28
CA PRO A 66 10.31 7.69 -3.98
C PRO A 66 9.44 7.61 -5.24
N GLY A 67 8.23 7.08 -5.10
CA GLY A 67 7.21 7.10 -6.16
C GLY A 67 7.34 6.03 -7.25
N VAL A 68 8.44 5.28 -7.32
CA VAL A 68 8.62 4.23 -8.37
C VAL A 68 7.57 3.11 -8.27
N TYR A 69 6.96 2.92 -7.10
CA TYR A 69 5.89 1.94 -6.89
C TYR A 69 4.48 2.52 -7.01
N ALA A 70 4.30 3.82 -7.30
CA ALA A 70 2.97 4.43 -7.38
C ALA A 70 2.09 3.76 -8.43
N THR A 71 2.58 3.65 -9.67
CA THR A 71 1.86 3.00 -10.79
C THR A 71 1.58 1.51 -10.56
N PRO A 72 2.56 0.64 -10.21
CA PRO A 72 2.25 -0.78 -10.00
C PRO A 72 1.30 -1.00 -8.82
N ILE A 73 1.39 -0.21 -7.75
CA ILE A 73 0.43 -0.29 -6.64
C ILE A 73 -0.96 0.15 -7.11
N ALA A 74 -1.07 1.24 -7.86
CA ALA A 74 -2.35 1.69 -8.40
C ALA A 74 -2.97 0.65 -9.35
N GLN A 75 -2.18 0.04 -10.24
CA GLN A 75 -2.66 -1.05 -11.11
C GLN A 75 -3.22 -2.22 -10.29
N TYR A 76 -2.53 -2.57 -9.20
CA TYR A 76 -2.99 -3.62 -8.30
C TYR A 76 -4.31 -3.26 -7.61
N VAL A 77 -4.45 -2.02 -7.10
CA VAL A 77 -5.72 -1.53 -6.54
C VAL A 77 -6.85 -1.70 -7.54
N ILE A 78 -6.63 -1.25 -8.78
CA ILE A 78 -7.62 -1.31 -9.84
C ILE A 78 -7.98 -2.75 -10.20
N ALA A 79 -6.99 -3.66 -10.22
CA ALA A 79 -7.23 -5.08 -10.43
C ALA A 79 -8.16 -5.67 -9.35
N HIS A 80 -8.01 -5.25 -8.09
CA HIS A 80 -8.90 -5.68 -7.00
C HIS A 80 -10.30 -5.09 -7.11
N VAL A 81 -10.42 -3.80 -7.42
CA VAL A 81 -11.72 -3.18 -7.70
C VAL A 81 -12.46 -3.93 -8.81
N LEU A 82 -11.76 -4.26 -9.90
CA LEU A 82 -12.33 -5.04 -11.01
C LEU A 82 -12.64 -6.48 -10.60
N SER A 83 -11.80 -7.11 -9.76
CA SER A 83 -12.05 -8.45 -9.24
C SER A 83 -13.35 -8.53 -8.44
N CYS A 84 -13.60 -7.53 -7.58
CA CYS A 84 -14.81 -7.44 -6.78
C CYS A 84 -16.05 -7.13 -7.65
N THR A 85 -15.97 -6.09 -8.50
CA THR A 85 -17.11 -5.64 -9.32
C THR A 85 -17.53 -6.66 -10.37
N ARG A 86 -16.57 -7.42 -10.92
CA ARG A 86 -16.81 -8.46 -11.92
C ARG A 86 -16.91 -9.86 -11.34
N MET A 87 -16.88 -10.02 -10.02
CA MET A 87 -17.04 -11.31 -9.34
C MET A 87 -16.10 -12.39 -9.89
N LEU A 88 -14.83 -12.02 -10.11
CA LEU A 88 -13.86 -12.89 -10.79
C LEU A 88 -13.58 -14.16 -9.99
N ARG A 89 -13.63 -14.07 -8.65
CA ARG A 89 -13.47 -15.22 -7.77
C ARG A 89 -14.61 -16.21 -7.94
N GLU A 90 -15.84 -15.73 -7.93
CA GLU A 90 -17.04 -16.56 -8.06
C GLU A 90 -17.10 -17.21 -9.44
N HIS A 91 -16.69 -16.49 -10.50
CA HIS A 91 -16.53 -17.08 -11.83
C HIS A 91 -15.50 -18.20 -11.85
N ALA A 92 -14.36 -18.05 -11.15
CA ALA A 92 -13.36 -19.10 -11.04
C ALA A 92 -13.90 -20.32 -10.27
N GLU A 93 -14.67 -20.12 -9.20
CA GLU A 93 -15.33 -21.17 -8.43
C GLU A 93 -16.40 -21.90 -9.27
N GLN A 94 -17.19 -21.17 -10.06
CA GLN A 94 -18.15 -21.73 -11.02
C GLN A 94 -17.46 -22.55 -12.11
N GLN A 95 -16.35 -22.07 -12.66
CA GLN A 95 -15.56 -22.79 -13.65
C GLN A 95 -15.01 -24.10 -13.07
N ALA A 96 -14.45 -24.07 -11.86
CA ALA A 96 -13.92 -25.26 -11.18
C ALA A 96 -15.01 -26.31 -10.90
N SER A 97 -16.20 -25.86 -10.49
CA SER A 97 -17.37 -26.70 -10.22
C SER A 97 -18.19 -27.05 -11.48
N LYS A 98 -17.76 -26.57 -12.65
CA LYS A 98 -18.45 -26.74 -13.93
C LYS A 98 -19.93 -26.31 -13.91
N THR A 99 -20.26 -25.32 -13.08
CA THR A 99 -21.63 -24.84 -12.89
C THR A 99 -21.69 -23.35 -13.22
N TRP A 100 -22.28 -22.99 -14.35
CA TRP A 100 -22.39 -21.61 -14.81
C TRP A 100 -23.77 -21.05 -14.49
N ALA A 101 -23.84 -20.26 -13.42
CA ALA A 101 -25.04 -19.54 -13.01
C ALA A 101 -24.82 -18.03 -13.18
N PRO A 102 -25.84 -17.26 -13.59
CA PRO A 102 -25.72 -15.81 -13.69
C PRO A 102 -25.28 -15.18 -12.36
N LEU A 103 -24.28 -14.30 -12.44
CA LEU A 103 -23.77 -13.52 -11.31
C LEU A 103 -24.12 -12.05 -11.51
N MET A 104 -24.63 -11.41 -10.46
CA MET A 104 -25.01 -10.00 -10.50
C MET A 104 -23.79 -9.11 -10.31
N GLN A 105 -23.13 -8.80 -11.42
CA GLN A 105 -21.97 -7.90 -11.45
C GLN A 105 -22.41 -6.44 -11.20
N ARG A 106 -21.49 -5.64 -10.66
CA ARG A 106 -21.67 -4.19 -10.52
C ARG A 106 -20.73 -3.49 -11.50
N ASP A 107 -21.18 -2.37 -12.06
CA ASP A 107 -20.30 -1.49 -12.84
C ASP A 107 -19.53 -0.59 -11.85
N PRO A 108 -18.19 -0.47 -11.95
CA PRO A 108 -17.44 0.47 -11.13
C PRO A 108 -17.79 1.94 -11.43
N ARG A 109 -18.36 2.27 -12.59
CA ARG A 109 -18.73 3.65 -12.93
C ARG A 109 -19.69 4.24 -11.90
N GLY A 110 -19.37 5.45 -11.43
CA GLY A 110 -20.13 6.16 -10.40
C GLY A 110 -19.83 5.73 -8.97
N ALA A 111 -19.14 4.61 -8.74
CA ALA A 111 -18.71 4.20 -7.41
C ALA A 111 -17.63 5.16 -6.87
N VAL A 112 -17.54 5.27 -5.54
CA VAL A 112 -16.61 6.16 -4.84
C VAL A 112 -15.40 5.36 -4.33
N VAL A 113 -14.20 5.77 -4.72
CA VAL A 113 -12.95 5.32 -4.11
C VAL A 113 -12.43 6.36 -3.11
N GLY A 114 -12.41 6.00 -1.84
CA GLY A 114 -11.81 6.79 -0.77
C GLY A 114 -10.36 6.41 -0.54
N VAL A 115 -9.45 7.37 -0.61
CA VAL A 115 -8.02 7.13 -0.42
C VAL A 115 -7.52 7.81 0.86
N VAL A 116 -7.23 7.00 1.88
CA VAL A 116 -6.55 7.45 3.09
C VAL A 116 -5.06 7.57 2.78
N GLY A 117 -4.58 8.80 2.60
CA GLY A 117 -3.20 9.08 2.20
C GLY A 117 -3.08 9.57 0.76
N ALA A 118 -3.48 10.83 0.52
CA ALA A 118 -3.39 11.52 -0.78
C ALA A 118 -1.94 11.90 -1.20
N GLY A 119 -1.00 10.95 -1.11
CA GLY A 119 0.40 11.09 -1.55
C GLY A 119 0.61 10.60 -2.99
N GLY A 120 1.86 10.24 -3.35
CA GLY A 120 2.18 9.78 -4.72
C GLY A 120 1.39 8.54 -5.16
N ILE A 121 1.30 7.52 -4.30
CA ILE A 121 0.48 6.32 -4.55
C ILE A 121 -0.99 6.69 -4.65
N GLY A 122 -1.50 7.45 -3.68
CA GLY A 122 -2.92 7.80 -3.62
C GLY A 122 -3.39 8.59 -4.85
N ASN A 123 -2.58 9.53 -5.33
CA ASN A 123 -2.88 10.28 -6.55
C ASN A 123 -2.95 9.38 -7.79
N GLU A 124 -2.04 8.42 -7.91
CA GLU A 124 -2.04 7.51 -9.06
C GLU A 124 -3.24 6.55 -9.02
N VAL A 125 -3.64 6.10 -7.82
CA VAL A 125 -4.90 5.37 -7.62
C VAL A 125 -6.09 6.21 -8.06
N ALA A 126 -6.20 7.45 -7.58
CA ALA A 126 -7.28 8.37 -7.92
C ALA A 126 -7.37 8.62 -9.44
N ARG A 127 -6.22 8.82 -10.09
CA ARG A 127 -6.13 9.00 -11.54
C ARG A 127 -6.66 7.79 -12.30
N MET A 128 -6.26 6.58 -11.94
CA MET A 128 -6.73 5.36 -12.61
C MET A 128 -8.20 5.06 -12.33
N ALA A 129 -8.68 5.29 -11.11
CA ALA A 129 -10.09 5.12 -10.74
C ALA A 129 -10.98 6.10 -11.51
N THR A 130 -10.56 7.36 -11.60
CA THR A 130 -11.26 8.39 -12.40
C THR A 130 -11.31 7.98 -13.88
N ALA A 131 -10.24 7.39 -14.42
CA ALA A 131 -10.23 6.86 -15.79
C ALA A 131 -11.20 5.68 -16.01
N LEU A 132 -11.59 4.97 -14.96
CA LEU A 132 -12.67 3.96 -14.98
C LEU A 132 -14.07 4.56 -14.77
N GLY A 133 -14.19 5.88 -14.65
CA GLY A 133 -15.45 6.57 -14.38
C GLY A 133 -15.92 6.49 -12.92
N MET A 134 -15.01 6.17 -11.99
CA MET A 134 -15.28 6.26 -10.55
C MET A 134 -15.10 7.70 -10.06
N ARG A 135 -15.75 8.04 -8.95
CA ARG A 135 -15.45 9.24 -8.18
C ARG A 135 -14.30 8.94 -7.22
N SER A 136 -13.40 9.89 -7.00
CA SER A 136 -12.28 9.69 -6.08
C SER A 136 -12.20 10.80 -5.03
N ILE A 137 -12.20 10.40 -3.77
CA ILE A 137 -12.07 11.31 -2.62
C ILE A 137 -10.85 10.91 -1.81
N GLY A 138 -10.14 11.89 -1.25
CA GLY A 138 -8.89 11.65 -0.53
C GLY A 138 -8.98 12.14 0.91
N TRP A 139 -8.16 11.56 1.77
CA TRP A 139 -7.92 12.07 3.12
C TRP A 139 -6.44 12.31 3.36
N ARG A 140 -6.12 13.42 4.04
CA ARG A 140 -4.76 13.69 4.52
C ARG A 140 -4.72 14.45 5.84
N ARG A 141 -3.62 14.29 6.57
CA ARG A 141 -3.40 14.93 7.89
C ARG A 141 -3.28 16.46 7.86
N ARG A 142 -2.81 17.05 6.76
CA ARG A 142 -2.62 18.50 6.63
C ARG A 142 -3.36 18.97 5.38
N ALA A 143 -3.95 20.16 5.39
CA ALA A 143 -4.70 20.69 4.26
C ALA A 143 -3.85 21.06 3.04
N GLY A 144 -4.45 20.97 1.86
CA GLY A 144 -3.93 21.43 0.57
C GLY A 144 -4.44 20.58 -0.61
N SER A 145 -4.33 21.12 -1.83
CA SER A 145 -4.75 20.43 -3.05
C SER A 145 -3.73 19.38 -3.48
N PHE A 146 -4.21 18.25 -3.99
CA PHE A 146 -3.38 17.25 -4.67
C PHE A 146 -4.19 16.59 -5.79
N GLY A 147 -3.65 16.69 -7.01
CA GLY A 147 -3.90 15.78 -8.12
C GLY A 147 -5.36 15.50 -8.47
N SER A 148 -5.68 14.21 -8.60
CA SER A 148 -6.86 13.70 -9.32
C SER A 148 -8.09 13.46 -8.44
N PHE A 149 -8.09 13.97 -7.21
CA PHE A 149 -9.20 13.83 -6.28
C PHE A 149 -10.28 14.89 -6.53
N GLU A 150 -11.54 14.48 -6.44
CA GLU A 150 -12.72 15.36 -6.44
C GLU A 150 -12.72 16.22 -5.16
N ASP A 151 -12.51 15.58 -4.01
CA ASP A 151 -12.46 16.23 -2.70
C ASP A 151 -11.32 15.69 -1.84
N ILE A 152 -10.80 16.55 -0.94
CA ILE A 152 -9.78 16.19 0.04
C ILE A 152 -10.27 16.54 1.45
N PHE A 153 -10.48 15.51 2.25
CA PHE A 153 -10.83 15.58 3.65
C PHE A 153 -9.60 15.66 4.55
N THR A 154 -9.77 16.25 5.74
CA THR A 154 -8.73 16.37 6.77
C THR A 154 -9.32 16.22 8.17
N GLY A 155 -8.47 15.92 9.15
CA GLY A 155 -8.91 15.72 10.55
C GLY A 155 -9.67 14.41 10.75
N GLU A 156 -10.04 14.10 11.99
CA GLU A 156 -10.76 12.85 12.31
C GLU A 156 -12.16 12.84 11.72
N GLU A 157 -12.91 13.94 11.84
CA GLU A 157 -14.26 14.06 11.25
C GLU A 157 -14.24 13.86 9.73
N GLY A 158 -13.21 14.39 9.05
CA GLY A 158 -13.04 14.18 7.62
C GLY A 158 -12.66 12.74 7.25
N LEU A 159 -12.00 12.00 8.15
CA LEU A 159 -11.75 10.57 7.94
C LEU A 159 -13.06 9.78 8.00
N ASP A 160 -13.88 10.05 9.02
CA ASP A 160 -15.18 9.39 9.15
C ASP A 160 -16.10 9.73 7.95
N ALA A 161 -16.11 10.98 7.50
CA ALA A 161 -16.84 11.40 6.29
C ALA A 161 -16.38 10.60 5.05
N LEU A 162 -15.07 10.51 4.81
CA LEU A 162 -14.53 9.72 3.70
C LEU A 162 -14.98 8.26 3.77
N LEU A 163 -14.92 7.63 4.95
CA LEU A 163 -15.29 6.22 5.13
C LEU A 163 -16.79 5.98 4.87
N MET A 164 -17.65 6.94 5.23
CA MET A 164 -19.08 6.85 4.97
C MET A 164 -19.43 7.01 3.49
N GLU A 165 -18.69 7.84 2.75
CA GLU A 165 -18.94 8.09 1.32
C GLU A 165 -18.34 7.04 0.39
N SER A 166 -17.43 6.19 0.88
CA SER A 166 -16.63 5.28 0.04
C SER A 166 -17.28 3.91 -0.17
N ASP A 167 -17.35 3.48 -1.43
CA ASP A 167 -17.62 2.08 -1.80
C ASP A 167 -16.34 1.22 -1.70
N PHE A 168 -15.19 1.84 -2.00
CA PHE A 168 -13.87 1.22 -1.93
C PHE A 168 -12.94 2.10 -1.11
N VAL A 169 -12.28 1.55 -0.10
CA VAL A 169 -11.31 2.30 0.72
C VAL A 169 -9.91 1.79 0.46
N VAL A 170 -9.02 2.70 0.09
CA VAL A 170 -7.61 2.46 -0.17
C VAL A 170 -6.79 3.15 0.91
N VAL A 171 -6.03 2.38 1.68
CA VAL A 171 -5.12 2.93 2.70
C VAL A 171 -3.71 2.97 2.12
N ALA A 172 -3.19 4.17 1.91
CA ALA A 172 -1.89 4.48 1.30
C ALA A 172 -1.09 5.45 2.19
N VAL A 173 -1.06 5.21 3.50
CA VAL A 173 -0.29 6.00 4.48
C VAL A 173 1.01 5.28 4.87
N PRO A 174 2.10 6.00 5.17
CA PRO A 174 3.30 5.41 5.74
C PRO A 174 2.99 4.72 7.07
N ASN A 175 3.66 3.60 7.35
CA ASN A 175 3.50 2.87 8.59
C ASN A 175 4.28 3.53 9.74
N THR A 176 3.66 4.50 10.40
CA THR A 176 4.23 5.14 11.59
C THR A 176 3.60 4.58 12.88
N PRO A 177 4.22 4.76 14.05
CA PRO A 177 3.61 4.37 15.32
C PRO A 177 2.21 4.96 15.54
N GLN A 178 1.92 6.11 14.93
CA GLN A 178 0.60 6.76 14.95
C GLN A 178 -0.41 5.99 14.10
N THR A 179 -0.10 5.65 12.84
CA THR A 179 -1.01 4.89 11.96
C THR A 179 -1.20 3.44 12.41
N ARG A 180 -0.28 2.88 13.20
CA ARG A 180 -0.40 1.54 13.80
C ARG A 180 -1.40 1.50 14.96
N LYS A 181 -1.65 2.64 15.61
CA LYS A 181 -2.59 2.78 16.72
C LYS A 181 -3.99 3.20 16.27
N GLU A 182 -4.12 3.65 15.01
CA GLU A 182 -5.40 4.09 14.47
C GLU A 182 -6.34 2.89 14.27
N ARG A 183 -7.56 3.12 14.75
CA ARG A 183 -8.75 2.26 14.85
C ARG A 183 -8.86 1.22 13.72
N PRO A 184 -9.28 -0.03 14.01
CA PRO A 184 -9.62 -0.98 12.96
C PRO A 184 -10.75 -0.40 12.08
N LEU A 185 -10.38 0.02 10.87
CA LEU A 185 -11.27 0.67 9.88
C LEU A 185 -12.47 -0.20 9.48
N GLY A 186 -12.42 -1.51 9.76
CA GLY A 186 -13.49 -2.46 9.45
C GLY A 186 -14.79 -2.27 10.22
N ARG A 187 -14.85 -1.40 11.24
CA ARG A 187 -16.10 -1.12 11.99
C ARG A 187 -16.92 0.06 11.45
N THR A 188 -16.37 0.88 10.55
CA THR A 188 -17.01 2.14 10.09
C THR A 188 -17.43 2.10 8.62
N LEU A 189 -17.08 1.05 7.89
CA LEU A 189 -17.52 0.90 6.50
C LEU A 189 -19.03 0.60 6.49
N GLY A 190 -19.79 1.35 5.70
CA GLY A 190 -21.16 0.96 5.36
C GLY A 190 -21.19 -0.44 4.74
N ASN A 191 -22.34 -1.11 4.81
CA ASN A 191 -22.61 -2.54 4.53
C ASN A 191 -22.17 -3.10 3.14
N SER A 192 -21.28 -2.45 2.38
CA SER A 192 -20.81 -2.91 1.06
C SER A 192 -19.35 -2.57 0.75
N GLY A 193 -18.57 -2.04 1.70
CA GLY A 193 -17.22 -1.54 1.45
C GLY A 193 -16.13 -2.61 1.31
N CYS A 194 -15.28 -2.51 0.28
CA CYS A 194 -14.04 -3.28 0.17
C CYS A 194 -12.84 -2.43 0.65
N THR A 195 -12.02 -2.95 1.57
CA THR A 195 -10.83 -2.24 2.08
C THR A 195 -9.55 -2.85 1.54
N ILE A 196 -8.76 -2.05 0.83
CA ILE A 196 -7.47 -2.44 0.29
C ILE A 196 -6.39 -1.67 1.04
N THR A 197 -5.54 -2.38 1.78
CA THR A 197 -4.54 -1.77 2.66
C THR A 197 -3.13 -1.99 2.13
N PHE A 198 -2.41 -0.90 1.90
CA PHE A 198 -0.99 -0.92 1.56
C PHE A 198 -0.18 -0.34 2.70
N SER A 199 0.71 -1.15 3.27
CA SER A 199 1.63 -0.72 4.29
C SER A 199 2.90 -1.54 4.15
N SER A 200 4.02 -0.84 4.02
CA SER A 200 5.37 -1.40 3.92
C SER A 200 5.72 -2.35 5.08
N ASN A 201 4.98 -2.34 6.21
CA ASN A 201 5.32 -3.20 7.34
C ASN A 201 4.18 -3.48 8.36
N SER A 202 2.92 -3.59 7.91
CA SER A 202 1.83 -3.92 8.83
C SER A 202 1.94 -5.36 9.34
N PRO A 203 1.66 -5.64 10.63
CA PRO A 203 1.43 -7.01 11.06
C PRO A 203 0.18 -7.53 10.35
N ALA A 204 0.16 -8.84 10.03
CA ALA A 204 -1.02 -9.51 9.50
C ALA A 204 -2.25 -9.17 10.37
N PRO A 205 -3.45 -8.92 9.78
CA PRO A 205 -4.64 -8.71 10.57
C PRO A 205 -4.82 -9.90 11.52
N SER A 206 -4.92 -9.64 12.83
CA SER A 206 -5.13 -10.69 13.82
C SER A 206 -6.43 -11.42 13.50
N THR A 207 -6.35 -12.69 13.10
CA THR A 207 -7.49 -13.57 12.92
C THR A 207 -8.16 -13.79 14.27
N SER A 208 -9.15 -12.95 14.61
CA SER A 208 -10.06 -13.23 15.72
C SER A 208 -11.20 -14.12 15.21
N PRO A 209 -11.51 -15.26 15.88
CA PRO A 209 -12.50 -16.21 15.43
C PRO A 209 -13.90 -15.75 15.83
N ALA A 210 -14.48 -14.85 15.05
CA ALA A 210 -15.90 -14.48 15.16
C ALA A 210 -16.46 -14.14 13.78
N MET A 211 -16.39 -15.09 12.86
CA MET A 211 -17.02 -15.02 11.53
C MET A 211 -17.77 -16.33 11.25
N SER A 212 -18.79 -16.61 12.06
CA SER A 212 -19.89 -17.48 11.63
C SER A 212 -21.11 -16.59 11.34
N SER A 213 -21.52 -16.57 10.07
CA SER A 213 -22.64 -15.82 9.50
C SER A 213 -22.41 -14.32 9.23
N MET A 214 -21.76 -14.00 8.10
CA MET A 214 -22.08 -12.78 7.33
C MET A 214 -21.52 -12.88 5.91
N LYS A 215 -22.40 -12.78 4.89
CA LYS A 215 -22.08 -12.80 3.45
C LYS A 215 -21.69 -11.39 2.96
N GLU A 216 -20.67 -10.77 3.55
CA GLU A 216 -20.24 -9.41 3.18
C GLU A 216 -18.75 -9.39 2.76
N PHE A 217 -18.47 -8.72 1.64
CA PHE A 217 -17.19 -8.64 0.93
C PHE A 217 -16.12 -7.80 1.67
N SER A 218 -15.86 -8.08 2.94
CA SER A 218 -14.74 -7.49 3.66
C SER A 218 -13.46 -8.28 3.36
N THR A 219 -12.81 -8.00 2.23
CA THR A 219 -11.48 -8.56 1.94
C THR A 219 -10.42 -7.50 2.27
N ALA A 220 -9.90 -7.54 3.50
CA ALA A 220 -8.71 -6.76 3.87
C ALA A 220 -7.46 -7.49 3.34
N THR A 221 -7.00 -7.16 2.13
CA THR A 221 -5.73 -7.69 1.62
C THR A 221 -4.57 -6.80 2.04
N LEU A 222 -3.67 -7.36 2.84
CA LEU A 222 -2.39 -6.75 3.23
C LEU A 222 -1.32 -7.11 2.20
N ILE A 223 -0.55 -6.15 1.70
CA ILE A 223 0.60 -6.43 0.83
C ILE A 223 1.87 -5.83 1.42
N GLN A 224 2.88 -6.69 1.57
CA GLN A 224 4.28 -6.31 1.72
C GLN A 224 4.93 -6.35 0.34
N PHE A 225 5.35 -5.19 -0.18
CA PHE A 225 6.28 -5.17 -1.31
C PHE A 225 7.69 -5.37 -0.75
N VAL A 226 8.38 -6.41 -1.22
CA VAL A 226 9.78 -6.72 -0.90
C VAL A 226 10.71 -5.79 -1.67
#